data_AF-A0A2U9IDC5-F1
#
_entry.id   AF-A0A2U9IDC5-F1
#
_cell.length_a   1.000
_cell.length_b   1.000
_cell.length_c   1.000
_cell.angle_alpha   90.00
_cell.angle_beta   90.00
_cell.angle_gamma   90.00
#
_symmetry.space_group_name_H-M   'P 1'
#
loop_
_entity.id
_entity.type
_entity.pdbx_description
1 polymer ?
#
loop_
_entity_poly.entity_id
_entity_poly.type
_entity_poly.pdbx_seq_one_letter_code
_entity_poly.pdbx_strand_id
1 'polypeptide(L)'
;MFEVDEVDYALEIGEKVLNLSKKCRGKDSIRGFRSRAREFPQMMQQMDLIPSMTFLLSKIDDSILIPSIMYFSQAEENVTEKLCNEFKEEGYTSYLIVNFEWIKFKLQDIQFIDKCIKSSKSIEEIASDLLNSYIKNDLISVLKTLKDNVELLSEVEDSVLNLSIEIKKIVDGIYSGED
;
A
#
# COMPACT_ATOMS: atom_id res chain seq x y z
N MET A 1 3.04 11.61 -21.83
CA MET A 1 2.78 10.70 -20.70
C MET A 1 3.51 11.34 -19.54
N PHE A 2 2.80 11.92 -18.57
CA PHE A 2 3.46 12.48 -17.40
C PHE A 2 4.06 11.30 -16.64
N GLU A 3 5.38 11.32 -16.47
CA GLU A 3 6.10 10.35 -15.64
C GLU A 3 5.65 10.63 -14.20
N VAL A 4 4.81 9.77 -13.63
CA VAL A 4 4.45 9.88 -12.21
C VAL A 4 5.70 9.45 -11.44
N ASP A 5 6.32 10.39 -10.73
CA ASP A 5 7.48 10.12 -9.90
C ASP A 5 7.07 9.75 -8.45
N GLU A 6 8.05 9.38 -7.64
CA GLU A 6 7.85 8.97 -6.24
C GLU A 6 7.20 10.08 -5.40
N VAL A 7 7.47 11.35 -5.72
CA VAL A 7 6.93 12.50 -4.99
C VAL A 7 5.46 12.71 -5.33
N ASP A 8 5.11 12.69 -6.62
CA ASP A 8 3.74 12.81 -7.08
C ASP A 8 2.85 11.69 -6.52
N TYR A 9 3.34 10.44 -6.54
CA TYR A 9 2.62 9.32 -5.94
C TYR A 9 2.51 9.47 -4.41
N ALA A 10 3.57 9.88 -3.71
CA ALA A 10 3.51 10.12 -2.28
C ALA A 10 2.49 11.21 -1.90
N LEU A 11 2.34 12.25 -2.73
CA LEU A 11 1.34 13.31 -2.55
C LEU A 11 -0.08 12.75 -2.72
N GLU A 12 -0.33 11.91 -3.74
CA GLU A 12 -1.62 11.23 -3.91
C GLU A 12 -1.98 10.39 -2.68
N ILE A 13 -1.02 9.61 -2.17
CA ILE A 13 -1.20 8.84 -0.93
C ILE A 13 -1.47 9.79 0.24
N GLY A 14 -0.74 10.90 0.34
CA GLY A 14 -0.97 11.95 1.35
C GLY A 14 -2.40 12.49 1.36
N GLU A 15 -2.95 12.79 0.18
CA GLU A 15 -4.33 13.26 0.02
C GLU A 15 -5.33 12.20 0.52
N LYS A 16 -5.11 10.94 0.15
CA LYS A 16 -5.92 9.81 0.66
C LYS A 16 -5.83 9.71 2.18
N VAL A 17 -4.62 9.73 2.76
CA VAL A 17 -4.43 9.67 4.22
C VAL A 17 -5.12 10.86 4.93
N LEU A 18 -5.03 12.06 4.38
CA LEU A 18 -5.70 13.25 4.92
C LEU A 18 -7.23 13.14 4.82
N ASN A 19 -7.76 12.61 3.74
CA ASN A 19 -9.20 12.38 3.59
C ASN A 19 -9.69 11.33 4.57
N LEU A 20 -8.92 10.27 4.80
CA LEU A 20 -9.20 9.25 5.79
C LEU A 20 -9.17 9.85 7.20
N SER A 21 -8.20 10.71 7.54
CA SER A 21 -8.16 11.34 8.86
C SER A 21 -9.41 12.18 9.15
N LYS A 22 -9.88 12.94 8.15
CA LYS A 22 -11.12 13.73 8.26
C LYS A 22 -12.34 12.83 8.50
N LYS A 23 -12.47 11.73 7.75
CA LYS A 23 -13.60 10.79 7.88
C LYS A 23 -13.55 9.98 9.17
N CYS A 24 -12.36 9.62 9.64
CA CYS A 24 -12.14 8.78 10.82
C CYS A 24 -11.94 9.59 12.12
N ARG A 25 -12.39 10.86 12.14
CA ARG A 25 -12.48 11.75 13.31
C ARG A 25 -11.13 12.29 13.83
N GLY A 26 -10.30 12.79 12.91
CA GLY A 26 -9.13 13.60 13.23
C GLY A 26 -7.80 12.87 13.02
N LYS A 27 -6.69 13.61 13.15
CA LYS A 27 -5.34 13.12 12.84
C LYS A 27 -4.87 11.90 13.65
N ASP A 28 -5.43 11.67 14.84
CA ASP A 28 -5.12 10.48 15.63
C ASP A 28 -5.58 9.18 14.98
N SER A 29 -6.50 9.25 14.01
CA SER A 29 -6.99 8.07 13.30
C SER A 29 -5.99 7.48 12.30
N ILE A 30 -4.86 8.13 12.04
CA ILE A 30 -3.82 7.64 11.11
C ILE A 30 -2.54 7.18 11.81
N ARG A 31 -2.57 7.05 13.14
CA ARG A 31 -1.39 6.73 13.98
C ARG A 31 -0.72 5.41 13.60
N GLY A 32 -1.49 4.36 13.31
CA GLY A 32 -0.98 3.05 12.88
C GLY A 32 -0.25 3.15 11.55
N PHE A 33 -0.91 3.72 10.54
CA PHE A 33 -0.29 3.96 9.22
C PHE A 33 0.99 4.79 9.32
N ARG A 34 0.96 5.86 10.14
CA ARG A 34 2.14 6.69 10.42
C ARG A 34 3.30 5.92 11.04
N SER A 35 3.02 5.00 11.96
CA SER A 35 4.05 4.18 12.57
C SER A 35 4.77 3.33 11.52
N ARG A 36 4.00 2.74 10.59
CA ARG A 36 4.57 1.98 9.46
C ARG A 36 5.35 2.85 8.49
N ALA A 37 4.86 4.05 8.17
CA ALA A 37 5.59 5.03 7.35
C ALA A 37 6.96 5.41 7.94
N ARG A 38 7.10 5.39 9.27
CA ARG A 38 8.37 5.69 9.94
C ARG A 38 9.32 4.49 9.99
N GLU A 39 8.76 3.30 10.22
CA GLU A 39 9.53 2.07 10.41
C GLU A 39 10.00 1.46 9.09
N PHE A 40 9.15 1.46 8.05
CA PHE A 40 9.43 0.73 6.82
C PHE A 40 10.69 1.20 6.07
N PRO A 41 10.98 2.51 5.91
CA PRO A 41 12.26 2.94 5.34
C PRO A 41 13.47 2.42 6.12
N GLN A 42 13.37 2.33 7.45
CA GLN A 42 14.45 1.81 8.30
C GLN A 42 14.59 0.30 8.12
N MET A 43 13.49 -0.42 7.99
CA MET A 43 13.49 -1.84 7.66
C MET A 43 14.20 -2.08 6.33
N MET A 44 13.81 -1.36 5.27
CA MET A 44 14.44 -1.51 3.95
C MET A 44 15.94 -1.27 4.00
N GLN A 45 16.40 -0.27 4.75
CA GLN A 45 17.84 -0.02 4.92
C GLN A 45 18.58 -1.12 5.68
N GLN A 46 17.89 -1.90 6.51
CA GLN A 46 18.49 -2.93 7.36
C GLN A 46 18.41 -4.34 6.77
N MET A 47 17.34 -4.63 6.02
CA MET A 47 17.03 -5.98 5.55
C MET A 47 16.57 -6.03 4.10
N ASP A 48 16.71 -4.94 3.33
CA ASP A 48 16.35 -4.84 1.91
C ASP A 48 14.83 -4.94 1.63
N LEU A 49 14.43 -4.75 0.38
CA LEU A 49 13.01 -4.68 -0.01
C LEU A 49 12.26 -5.98 0.25
N ILE A 50 12.79 -7.11 -0.22
CA ILE A 50 12.06 -8.39 -0.22
C ILE A 50 11.72 -8.84 1.22
N PRO A 51 12.68 -8.89 2.16
CA PRO A 51 12.37 -9.23 3.56
C PRO A 51 11.42 -8.22 4.23
N SER A 52 11.56 -6.92 3.93
CA SER A 52 10.67 -5.87 4.46
C SER A 52 9.22 -6.05 3.99
N MET A 53 9.02 -6.32 2.69
CA MET A 53 7.70 -6.62 2.12
C MET A 53 7.13 -7.93 2.66
N THR A 54 7.98 -8.95 2.83
CA THR A 54 7.58 -10.24 3.43
C THR A 54 7.11 -10.06 4.87
N PHE A 55 7.75 -9.17 5.64
CA PHE A 55 7.31 -8.84 6.99
C PHE A 55 5.94 -8.16 6.99
N LEU A 56 5.71 -7.14 6.15
CA LEU A 56 4.39 -6.53 6.03
C LEU A 56 3.32 -7.56 5.64
N LEU A 57 3.63 -8.43 4.68
CA LEU A 57 2.75 -9.52 4.25
C LEU A 57 2.40 -10.48 5.40
N SER A 58 3.32 -10.71 6.34
CA SER A 58 3.07 -11.57 7.51
C SER A 58 2.12 -10.97 8.55
N LYS A 59 1.82 -9.66 8.44
CA LYS A 59 1.03 -8.89 9.40
C LYS A 59 -0.34 -8.46 8.87
N ILE A 60 -0.72 -8.89 7.67
CA ILE A 60 -1.96 -8.45 7.04
C ILE A 60 -3.19 -8.93 7.80
N ASP A 61 -4.24 -8.10 7.73
CA ASP A 61 -5.60 -8.46 8.08
C ASP A 61 -6.41 -8.70 6.79
N ASP A 62 -6.85 -9.94 6.60
CA ASP A 62 -7.60 -10.38 5.43
C ASP A 62 -8.95 -9.67 5.27
N SER A 63 -9.54 -9.18 6.37
CA SER A 63 -10.78 -8.39 6.32
C SER A 63 -10.57 -6.98 5.77
N ILE A 64 -9.32 -6.50 5.79
CA ILE A 64 -8.92 -5.15 5.39
C ILE A 64 -8.22 -5.11 4.03
N LEU A 65 -7.73 -6.25 3.55
CA LEU A 65 -6.97 -6.36 2.31
C LEU A 65 -7.74 -5.81 1.09
N ILE A 66 -8.94 -6.32 0.83
CA ILE A 66 -9.78 -5.85 -0.29
C ILE A 66 -10.18 -4.37 -0.11
N PRO A 67 -10.71 -3.92 1.05
CA PRO A 67 -10.96 -2.50 1.29
C PRO A 67 -9.76 -1.59 1.02
N SER A 68 -8.55 -2.00 1.39
CA SER A 68 -7.33 -1.21 1.17
C SER A 68 -7.03 -1.06 -0.32
N ILE A 69 -7.17 -2.15 -1.08
CA ILE A 69 -6.99 -2.15 -2.54
C ILE A 69 -8.03 -1.24 -3.22
N MET A 70 -9.31 -1.36 -2.86
CA MET A 70 -10.36 -0.50 -3.43
C MET A 70 -10.08 0.98 -3.16
N TYR A 71 -9.61 1.30 -1.96
CA TYR A 71 -9.33 2.68 -1.58
C TYR A 71 -8.11 3.28 -2.29
N PHE A 72 -7.00 2.55 -2.32
CA PHE A 72 -5.75 3.05 -2.91
C PHE A 72 -5.74 2.96 -4.43
N SER A 73 -6.22 1.85 -5.01
CA SER A 73 -6.08 1.58 -6.44
C SER A 73 -7.30 2.01 -7.27
N GLN A 74 -8.50 2.05 -6.70
CA GLN A 74 -9.75 2.38 -7.43
C GLN A 74 -10.38 3.71 -7.00
N ALA A 75 -9.75 4.42 -6.05
CA ALA A 75 -10.24 5.67 -5.48
C ALA A 75 -11.69 5.57 -4.93
N GLU A 76 -12.10 4.40 -4.46
CA GLU A 76 -13.42 4.20 -3.89
C GLU A 76 -13.51 4.73 -2.46
N GLU A 77 -14.19 5.87 -2.29
CA GLU A 77 -14.33 6.56 -1.01
C GLU A 77 -15.34 5.93 -0.03
N ASN A 78 -16.16 4.99 -0.51
CA ASN A 78 -17.21 4.28 0.24
C ASN A 78 -16.64 3.26 1.25
N VAL A 79 -15.39 2.82 1.10
CA VAL A 79 -14.74 1.84 1.99
C VAL A 79 -13.95 2.48 3.13
N THR A 80 -13.86 3.81 3.20
CA THR A 80 -13.00 4.51 4.17
C THR A 80 -13.32 4.15 5.64
N GLU A 81 -14.59 3.96 6.00
CA GLU A 81 -14.97 3.60 7.37
C GLU A 81 -14.41 2.25 7.81
N LYS A 82 -14.31 1.28 6.88
CA LYS A 82 -13.73 -0.04 7.15
C LYS A 82 -12.24 0.04 7.44
N LEU A 83 -11.57 1.10 6.97
CA LEU A 83 -10.13 1.31 7.12
C LEU A 83 -9.76 2.09 8.38
N CYS A 84 -10.71 2.72 9.06
CA CYS A 84 -10.40 3.60 10.20
C CYS A 84 -9.63 2.89 11.32
N ASN A 85 -10.03 1.67 11.69
CA ASN A 85 -9.34 0.91 12.74
C ASN A 85 -7.95 0.47 12.31
N GLU A 86 -7.81 -0.01 11.07
CA GLU A 86 -6.50 -0.38 10.51
C GLU A 86 -5.54 0.81 10.55
N PHE A 87 -5.95 1.98 10.05
CA PHE A 87 -5.11 3.17 10.01
C PHE A 87 -4.75 3.69 11.41
N LYS A 88 -5.61 3.49 12.39
CA LYS A 88 -5.41 3.98 13.75
C LYS A 88 -4.50 3.08 14.58
N GLU A 89 -4.67 1.76 14.47
CA GLU A 89 -4.03 0.80 15.37
C GLU A 89 -2.81 0.11 14.75
N GLU A 90 -2.90 -0.36 13.49
CA GLU A 90 -1.92 -1.30 12.93
C GLU A 90 -1.20 -0.76 11.68
N GLY A 91 -1.96 -0.42 10.65
CA GLY A 91 -1.51 0.17 9.38
C GLY A 91 -0.73 -0.76 8.45
N TYR A 92 -0.48 -2.01 8.83
CA TYR A 92 0.33 -2.97 8.05
C TYR A 92 -0.25 -3.28 6.68
N THR A 93 -1.55 -3.60 6.62
CA THR A 93 -2.24 -4.00 5.40
C THR A 93 -2.30 -2.84 4.43
N SER A 94 -2.70 -1.66 4.94
CA SER A 94 -2.77 -0.45 4.12
C SER A 94 -1.39 -0.03 3.60
N TYR A 95 -0.35 -0.08 4.44
CA TYR A 95 1.00 0.29 4.03
C TYR A 95 1.62 -0.72 3.05
N LEU A 96 1.32 -2.02 3.21
CA LEU A 96 1.68 -3.06 2.23
C LEU A 96 1.09 -2.72 0.86
N ILE A 97 -0.20 -2.43 0.78
CA ILE A 97 -0.89 -2.16 -0.48
C ILE A 97 -0.29 -0.94 -1.19
N VAL A 98 -0.01 0.15 -0.47
CA VAL A 98 0.62 1.34 -1.05
C VAL A 98 1.97 1.01 -1.71
N ASN A 99 2.84 0.29 -1.01
CA ASN A 99 4.16 -0.06 -1.56
C ASN A 99 4.03 -1.08 -2.69
N PHE A 100 3.08 -1.99 -2.59
CA PHE A 100 2.86 -2.98 -3.62
C PHE A 100 2.38 -2.35 -4.93
N GLU A 101 1.38 -1.47 -4.88
CA GLU A 101 0.89 -0.73 -6.05
C GLU A 101 2.01 0.04 -6.75
N TRP A 102 2.90 0.68 -5.98
CA TRP A 102 4.08 1.35 -6.54
C TRP A 102 5.04 0.38 -7.24
N ILE A 103 5.36 -0.76 -6.61
CA ILE A 103 6.20 -1.81 -7.23
C ILE A 103 5.56 -2.25 -8.55
N LYS A 104 4.25 -2.50 -8.57
CA LYS A 104 3.54 -2.91 -9.78
C LYS A 104 3.63 -1.85 -10.88
N PHE A 105 3.48 -0.58 -10.52
CA PHE A 105 3.65 0.54 -11.43
C PHE A 105 5.05 0.58 -12.04
N LYS A 106 6.11 0.42 -11.22
CA LYS A 106 7.51 0.37 -11.70
C LYS A 106 7.77 -0.83 -12.61
N LEU A 107 7.12 -1.96 -12.36
CA LEU A 107 7.17 -3.14 -13.21
C LEU A 107 6.32 -3.01 -14.50
N GLN A 108 5.63 -1.89 -14.69
CA GLN A 108 4.63 -1.68 -15.75
C GLN A 108 3.52 -2.74 -15.76
N ASP A 109 3.33 -3.43 -14.64
CA ASP A 109 2.31 -4.46 -14.47
C ASP A 109 1.01 -3.84 -13.94
N ILE A 110 0.37 -3.04 -14.78
CA ILE A 110 -0.91 -2.36 -14.48
C ILE A 110 -2.07 -3.37 -14.39
N GLN A 111 -1.86 -4.66 -14.70
CA GLN A 111 -2.95 -5.63 -14.89
C GLN A 111 -3.43 -6.34 -13.62
N PHE A 112 -2.92 -5.97 -12.44
CA PHE A 112 -3.12 -6.67 -11.17
C PHE A 112 -4.59 -6.91 -10.82
N ILE A 113 -5.32 -5.81 -10.74
CA ILE A 113 -6.70 -5.77 -10.27
C ILE A 113 -7.62 -6.03 -11.45
N ASP A 114 -7.25 -5.53 -12.62
CA ASP A 114 -8.00 -5.73 -13.85
C ASP A 114 -8.20 -7.21 -14.17
N LYS A 115 -7.20 -8.09 -14.00
CA LYS A 115 -7.40 -9.52 -14.31
C LYS A 115 -8.22 -10.25 -13.24
N CYS A 116 -7.99 -10.01 -11.95
CA CYS A 116 -8.77 -10.67 -10.87
C CYS A 116 -10.23 -10.18 -10.83
N ILE A 117 -10.46 -8.91 -11.10
CA ILE A 117 -11.79 -8.28 -11.07
C ILE A 117 -12.51 -8.41 -12.43
N LYS A 118 -11.82 -8.38 -13.58
CA LYS A 118 -12.48 -8.63 -14.88
C LYS A 118 -12.79 -10.11 -15.13
N SER A 119 -12.08 -11.05 -14.49
CA SER A 119 -12.42 -12.48 -14.59
C SER A 119 -13.64 -12.88 -13.77
N SER A 120 -14.12 -11.99 -12.90
CA SER A 120 -15.24 -12.22 -12.00
C SER A 120 -16.42 -11.34 -12.38
N LYS A 121 -17.59 -11.96 -12.56
CA LYS A 121 -18.84 -11.22 -12.73
C LYS A 121 -19.17 -10.61 -11.36
N SER A 122 -18.70 -9.39 -11.13
CA SER A 122 -18.80 -8.63 -9.87
C SER A 122 -17.99 -9.21 -8.70
N ILE A 123 -17.28 -8.32 -7.98
CA ILE A 123 -16.49 -8.63 -6.78
C ILE A 123 -17.37 -9.23 -5.67
N GLU A 124 -18.67 -8.94 -5.70
CA GLU A 124 -19.68 -9.43 -4.75
C GLU A 124 -19.93 -10.95 -4.87
N GLU A 125 -19.64 -11.56 -6.04
CA GLU A 125 -19.85 -13.00 -6.27
C GLU A 125 -18.63 -13.86 -5.90
N ILE A 126 -17.44 -13.27 -5.71
CA ILE A 126 -16.25 -14.02 -5.29
C ILE A 126 -16.23 -14.10 -3.76
N ALA A 127 -16.09 -15.33 -3.23
CA ALA A 127 -15.80 -15.52 -1.81
C ALA A 127 -14.52 -14.75 -1.42
N SER A 128 -14.62 -13.87 -0.41
CA SER A 128 -13.53 -12.99 0.04
C SER A 128 -12.21 -13.72 0.27
N ASP A 129 -12.26 -14.95 0.80
CA ASP A 129 -11.07 -15.77 1.06
C ASP A 129 -10.33 -16.16 -0.23
N LEU A 130 -11.08 -16.46 -1.30
CA LEU A 130 -10.51 -16.81 -2.59
C LEU A 130 -9.83 -15.60 -3.23
N LEU A 131 -10.48 -14.42 -3.17
CA LEU A 131 -9.91 -13.18 -3.68
C LEU A 131 -8.64 -12.78 -2.90
N ASN A 132 -8.69 -12.87 -1.57
CA ASN A 132 -7.52 -12.65 -0.72
C ASN A 132 -6.36 -13.58 -1.07
N SER A 133 -6.64 -14.86 -1.34
CA SER A 133 -5.63 -15.82 -1.79
C SER A 133 -4.99 -15.41 -3.12
N TYR A 134 -5.78 -14.97 -4.11
CA TYR A 134 -5.24 -14.49 -5.38
C TYR A 134 -4.32 -13.28 -5.22
N ILE A 135 -4.73 -12.30 -4.40
CA ILE A 135 -3.93 -11.11 -4.09
C ILE A 135 -2.58 -11.51 -3.47
N LYS A 136 -2.60 -12.37 -2.44
CA LYS A 136 -1.38 -12.81 -1.77
C LYS A 136 -0.46 -13.61 -2.70
N ASN A 137 -1.02 -14.45 -3.56
CA ASN A 137 -0.23 -15.23 -4.52
C ASN A 137 0.44 -14.32 -5.55
N ASP A 138 -0.23 -13.27 -6.02
CA ASP A 138 0.37 -12.29 -6.92
C ASP A 138 1.48 -11.48 -6.25
N LEU A 139 1.23 -10.99 -5.02
CA LEU A 139 2.26 -10.37 -4.17
C LEU A 139 3.51 -11.23 -4.08
N ILE A 140 3.35 -12.52 -3.78
CA ILE A 140 4.46 -13.48 -3.71
C ILE A 140 5.12 -13.67 -5.09
N SER A 141 4.34 -13.71 -6.16
CA SER A 141 4.86 -13.85 -7.54
C SER A 141 5.74 -12.67 -7.91
N VAL A 142 5.29 -11.44 -7.66
CA VAL A 142 6.06 -10.22 -7.90
C VAL A 142 7.37 -10.21 -7.12
N LEU A 143 7.33 -10.56 -5.82
CA LEU A 143 8.55 -10.63 -5.00
C LEU A 143 9.54 -11.70 -5.52
N LYS A 144 9.05 -12.83 -6.04
CA LYS A 144 9.90 -13.84 -6.69
C LYS A 144 10.50 -13.31 -7.99
N THR A 145 9.71 -12.63 -8.82
CA THR A 145 10.21 -12.01 -10.05
C THR A 145 11.32 -11.00 -9.78
N LEU A 146 11.15 -10.15 -8.76
CA LEU A 146 12.22 -9.24 -8.34
C LEU A 146 13.45 -10.01 -7.85
N LYS A 147 13.26 -11.02 -7.01
CA LYS A 147 14.37 -11.85 -6.50
C LYS A 147 15.20 -12.49 -7.61
N ASP A 148 14.56 -12.94 -8.68
CA ASP A 148 15.20 -13.62 -9.80
C ASP A 148 15.84 -12.63 -10.81
N ASN A 149 15.62 -11.31 -10.63
CA ASN A 149 16.13 -10.26 -11.51
C ASN A 149 16.81 -9.13 -10.70
N VAL A 150 18.10 -9.29 -10.42
CA VAL A 150 18.86 -8.43 -9.48
C VAL A 150 18.94 -6.97 -9.93
N GLU A 151 19.10 -6.71 -11.23
CA GLU A 151 19.15 -5.32 -11.75
C GLU A 151 17.82 -4.61 -11.53
N LEU A 152 16.72 -5.29 -11.87
CA LEU A 152 15.36 -4.78 -11.65
C LEU A 152 15.04 -4.61 -10.16
N LEU A 153 15.47 -5.54 -9.32
CA LEU A 153 15.31 -5.45 -7.87
C LEU A 153 15.99 -4.20 -7.33
N SER A 154 17.24 -3.92 -7.73
CA SER A 154 17.96 -2.73 -7.27
C SER A 154 17.23 -1.44 -7.63
N GLU A 155 16.73 -1.32 -8.86
CA GLU A 155 15.99 -0.14 -9.31
C GLU A 155 14.68 0.05 -8.52
N VAL A 156 13.92 -1.05 -8.35
CA VAL A 156 12.65 -1.01 -7.62
C VAL A 156 12.88 -0.74 -6.14
N GLU A 157 13.94 -1.28 -5.55
CA GLU A 157 14.28 -1.06 -4.15
C GLU A 157 14.62 0.41 -3.86
N ASP A 158 15.47 1.03 -4.66
CA ASP A 158 15.79 2.46 -4.53
C ASP A 158 14.54 3.34 -4.67
N SER A 159 13.70 3.00 -5.65
CA SER A 159 12.43 3.68 -5.91
C SER A 159 11.45 3.57 -4.73
N VAL A 160 11.25 2.36 -4.19
CA VAL A 160 10.36 2.13 -3.03
C VAL A 160 10.90 2.79 -1.77
N LEU A 161 12.23 2.81 -1.58
CA LEU A 161 12.85 3.50 -0.45
C LEU A 161 12.60 5.02 -0.52
N ASN A 162 12.80 5.62 -1.69
CA ASN A 162 12.54 7.03 -1.92
C ASN A 162 11.06 7.37 -1.69
N LEU A 163 10.15 6.59 -2.27
CA LEU A 163 8.71 6.74 -2.03
C LEU A 163 8.39 6.69 -0.51
N SER A 164 8.92 5.69 0.19
CA SER A 164 8.64 5.50 1.62
C SER A 164 9.16 6.66 2.47
N ILE A 165 10.28 7.27 2.08
CA ILE A 165 10.81 8.48 2.73
C ILE A 165 9.87 9.68 2.50
N GLU A 166 9.35 9.86 1.29
CA GLU A 166 8.41 10.95 1.00
C GLU A 166 7.07 10.77 1.72
N ILE A 167 6.49 9.56 1.68
CA ILE A 167 5.27 9.22 2.44
C ILE A 167 5.47 9.53 3.92
N LYS A 168 6.61 9.14 4.50
CA LYS A 168 6.94 9.44 5.89
C LYS A 168 6.85 10.94 6.20
N LYS A 169 7.49 11.80 5.37
CA LYS A 169 7.49 13.25 5.57
C LYS A 169 6.06 13.81 5.52
N ILE A 170 5.28 13.39 4.53
CA ILE A 170 3.91 13.85 4.30
C ILE A 170 3.01 13.45 5.46
N VAL A 171 3.03 12.17 5.85
CA VAL A 171 2.20 11.63 6.94
C VAL A 171 2.59 12.26 8.28
N ASP A 172 3.87 12.52 8.52
CA ASP A 172 4.32 13.27 9.70
C ASP A 172 3.81 14.73 9.70
N GLY A 173 3.79 15.37 8.52
CA GLY A 173 3.19 16.69 8.34
C GLY A 173 1.70 16.72 8.68
N ILE A 174 0.93 15.77 8.12
CA ILE A 174 -0.52 15.63 8.39
C ILE A 174 -0.77 15.42 9.89
N TYR A 175 0.00 14.55 10.53
CA TYR A 175 -0.17 14.22 11.95
C TYR A 175 0.23 15.38 12.89
N SER A 176 1.12 16.27 12.45
CA SER A 176 1.58 17.40 13.25
C SER A 176 0.73 18.67 13.08
N GLY A 177 -0.12 18.73 12.05
CA GLY A 177 -1.01 19.86 11.78
C GLY A 177 -2.08 20.09 12.86
N GLU A 178 -2.66 21.29 12.86
CA GLU A 178 -3.87 21.58 13.64
C GLU A 178 -5.09 20.86 12.99
N ASP A 179 -6.07 20.49 13.83
CA ASP A 179 -7.29 19.80 13.38
C ASP A 179 -8.23 20.73 12.59
#